data_AF-A0A439Y988-F1
#
_entry.id   AF-A0A439Y988-F1
#
_cell.length_a   1.000
_cell.length_b   1.000
_cell.length_c   1.000
_cell.angle_alpha   90.00
_cell.angle_beta   90.00
_cell.angle_gamma   90.00
#
_symmetry.space_group_name_H-M   'P 1'
#
loop_
_entity.id
_entity.type
_entity.pdbx_description
1 polymer ?
#
loop_
_entity_poly.entity_id
_entity_poly.type
_entity_poly.pdbx_seq_one_letter_code
_entity_poly.pdbx_strand_id
1 'polypeptide(L)'
;MTAAELQQAAKVLAAMFSCFPQSARADVDMQMRGYLAAVKDAELADVQAAIQRFIRGEARVDSAQFCPSSAQLSIEVRERRLMRELIAKRGGDSPVKLVKS
;
A
#
# COMPACT_ATOMS: atom_id res chain seq x y z
N MET A 1 -7.05 -11.97 1.27
CA MET A 1 -8.07 -11.19 0.54
C MET A 1 -9.14 -12.09 -0.05
N THR A 2 -10.39 -11.64 -0.09
CA THR A 2 -11.49 -12.23 -0.87
C THR A 2 -11.34 -11.91 -2.37
N ALA A 3 -12.15 -12.56 -3.23
CA ALA A 3 -12.14 -12.28 -4.66
C ALA A 3 -12.51 -10.82 -4.98
N ALA A 4 -13.48 -10.23 -4.27
CA ALA A 4 -13.88 -8.84 -4.43
C ALA A 4 -12.75 -7.88 -4.01
N GLU A 5 -12.05 -8.20 -2.92
CA GLU A 5 -10.90 -7.42 -2.47
C GLU A 5 -9.73 -7.51 -3.44
N LEU A 6 -9.46 -8.69 -4.03
CA LEU A 6 -8.45 -8.84 -5.07
C LEU A 6 -8.77 -8.01 -6.31
N GLN A 7 -10.04 -7.97 -6.74
CA GLN A 7 -10.47 -7.12 -7.85
C GLN A 7 -10.26 -5.64 -7.51
N GLN A 8 -10.55 -5.23 -6.27
CA GLN A 8 -10.32 -3.86 -5.84
C GLN A 8 -8.83 -3.53 -5.74
N ALA A 9 -8.00 -4.46 -5.25
CA ALA A 9 -6.54 -4.34 -5.23
C ALA A 9 -5.97 -4.17 -6.64
N ALA A 10 -6.46 -4.95 -7.61
CA ALA A 10 -6.06 -4.84 -9.02
C ALA A 10 -6.40 -3.45 -9.60
N LYS A 11 -7.58 -2.90 -9.28
CA LYS A 11 -7.98 -1.55 -9.72
C LYS A 11 -7.03 -0.47 -9.19
N VAL A 12 -6.67 -0.51 -7.91
CA VAL A 12 -5.77 0.51 -7.34
C VAL A 12 -4.33 0.33 -7.82
N LEU A 13 -3.89 -0.91 -8.07
CA LEU A 13 -2.60 -1.17 -8.71
C LEU A 13 -2.54 -0.62 -10.14
N ALA A 14 -3.61 -0.78 -10.91
CA ALA A 14 -3.69 -0.20 -12.25
C ALA A 14 -3.60 1.33 -12.22
N ALA A 15 -4.23 1.98 -11.22
CA ALA A 15 -4.08 3.41 -11.00
C ALA A 15 -2.62 3.79 -10.71
N MET A 16 -1.92 3.04 -9.85
CA MET A 16 -0.49 3.24 -9.59
C MET A 16 0.33 3.13 -10.87
N PHE A 17 0.14 2.07 -11.67
CA PHE A 17 0.87 1.86 -12.93
C PHE A 17 0.66 2.99 -13.93
N SER A 18 -0.53 3.58 -13.98
CA SER A 18 -0.82 4.71 -14.86
C SER A 18 -0.02 5.98 -14.52
N CYS A 19 0.46 6.11 -13.27
CA CYS A 19 1.34 7.20 -12.86
C CYS A 19 2.80 7.03 -13.36
N PHE A 20 3.14 5.85 -13.90
CA PHE A 20 4.49 5.50 -14.36
C PHE A 20 4.48 5.02 -15.82
N PRO A 21 4.26 5.91 -16.80
CA PRO A 21 4.04 5.55 -18.21
C PRO A 21 5.24 4.82 -18.85
N GLN A 22 6.46 5.01 -18.35
CA GLN A 22 7.64 4.28 -18.84
C GLN A 22 7.68 2.81 -18.39
N SER A 23 6.91 2.44 -17.36
CA SER A 23 6.82 1.09 -16.83
C SER A 23 5.89 0.19 -17.64
N ALA A 24 5.12 0.74 -18.60
CA ALA A 24 4.15 0.02 -19.44
C ALA A 24 4.77 -0.89 -20.53
N ARG A 25 6.10 -1.12 -20.52
CA ARG A 25 6.78 -1.96 -21.52
C ARG A 25 6.70 -3.47 -21.23
N ALA A 26 6.30 -3.87 -20.02
CA ALA A 26 6.10 -5.27 -19.66
C ALA A 26 4.65 -5.72 -19.96
N ASP A 27 4.45 -7.03 -20.11
CA ASP A 27 3.12 -7.65 -20.10
C ASP A 27 2.39 -7.23 -18.80
N VAL A 28 1.41 -6.34 -18.95
CA VAL A 28 0.69 -5.70 -17.84
C VAL A 28 -0.04 -6.74 -16.99
N ASP A 29 -0.52 -7.83 -17.59
CA ASP A 29 -1.22 -8.89 -16.87
C ASP A 29 -0.25 -9.76 -16.08
N MET A 30 0.93 -10.05 -16.63
CA MET A 30 2.00 -10.73 -15.90
C MET A 30 2.52 -9.86 -14.74
N GLN A 31 2.71 -8.57 -14.98
CA GLN A 31 3.10 -7.61 -13.93
C GLN A 31 2.04 -7.55 -12.83
N MET A 32 0.77 -7.33 -13.18
CA MET A 32 -0.33 -7.26 -12.22
C MET A 32 -0.39 -8.50 -11.33
N ARG A 33 -0.25 -9.70 -11.92
CA ARG A 33 -0.21 -10.97 -11.16
C ARG A 33 0.93 -11.01 -10.15
N GLY A 34 2.11 -10.51 -10.51
CA GLY A 34 3.25 -10.43 -9.60
C GLY A 34 2.98 -9.55 -8.39
N TYR A 35 2.34 -8.38 -8.57
CA TYR A 35 2.01 -7.48 -7.46
C TYR A 35 0.91 -8.05 -6.57
N LEU A 36 -0.14 -8.62 -7.17
CA LEU A 36 -1.22 -9.27 -6.41
C LEU A 36 -0.69 -10.44 -5.57
N ALA A 37 0.20 -11.26 -6.11
CA ALA A 37 0.84 -12.35 -5.37
C ALA A 37 1.65 -11.85 -4.16
N ALA A 38 2.30 -10.69 -4.28
CA ALA A 38 3.12 -10.10 -3.23
C ALA A 38 2.33 -9.51 -2.05
N VAL A 39 1.02 -9.27 -2.23
CA VAL A 39 0.13 -8.66 -1.22
C VAL A 39 -1.10 -9.50 -0.88
N LYS A 40 -1.23 -10.73 -1.42
CA LYS A 40 -2.43 -11.58 -1.28
C LYS A 40 -2.85 -11.86 0.18
N ASP A 41 -1.87 -11.90 1.08
CA ASP A 41 -2.03 -12.20 2.50
C ASP A 41 -2.19 -10.92 3.37
N ALA A 42 -2.19 -9.75 2.75
CA ALA A 42 -2.42 -8.47 3.42
C ALA A 42 -3.91 -8.09 3.43
N GLU A 43 -4.28 -7.18 4.32
CA GLU A 43 -5.59 -6.55 4.32
C GLU A 43 -5.68 -5.48 3.22
N LEU A 44 -6.85 -5.37 2.57
CA LEU A 44 -7.07 -4.43 1.47
C LEU A 44 -6.78 -2.97 1.88
N ALA A 45 -7.15 -2.58 3.10
CA ALA A 45 -6.93 -1.23 3.60
C ALA A 45 -5.44 -0.84 3.61
N ASP A 46 -4.56 -1.77 4.02
CA ASP A 46 -3.12 -1.54 4.08
C ASP A 46 -2.52 -1.44 2.67
N VAL A 47 -3.02 -2.24 1.74
CA VAL A 47 -2.64 -2.18 0.31
C VAL A 47 -3.05 -0.85 -0.32
N GLN A 48 -4.28 -0.40 -0.12
CA GLN A 48 -4.75 0.88 -0.63
C GLN A 48 -3.95 2.05 -0.06
N ALA A 49 -3.68 2.04 1.25
CA ALA A 49 -2.90 3.07 1.91
C ALA A 49 -1.45 3.11 1.38
N ALA A 50 -0.82 1.96 1.16
CA ALA A 50 0.52 1.89 0.58
C ALA A 50 0.57 2.45 -0.84
N ILE A 51 -0.36 2.04 -1.70
CA ILE A 51 -0.46 2.51 -3.09
C ILE A 51 -0.68 4.02 -3.16
N GLN A 52 -1.56 4.57 -2.31
CA GLN A 52 -1.79 6.02 -2.27
C GLN A 52 -0.53 6.79 -1.91
N ARG A 53 0.31 6.26 -1.01
CA ARG A 53 1.58 6.89 -0.66
C ARG A 53 2.57 6.89 -1.82
N PHE A 54 2.63 5.83 -2.63
CA PHE A 54 3.44 5.84 -3.85
C PHE A 54 2.93 6.86 -4.88
N ILE A 55 1.61 6.90 -5.11
CA ILE A 55 0.99 7.85 -6.05
C ILE A 55 1.27 9.31 -5.63
N ARG A 56 1.27 9.59 -4.32
CA ARG A 56 1.52 10.93 -3.76
C ARG A 56 3.00 11.27 -3.55
N GLY A 57 3.91 10.33 -3.79
CA GLY A 57 5.34 10.51 -3.50
C GLY A 57 5.68 10.57 -2.00
N GLU A 58 4.81 10.05 -1.13
CA GLU A 58 4.98 10.00 0.33
C GLU A 58 5.71 8.74 0.81
N ALA A 59 5.76 7.71 -0.04
CA ALA A 59 6.49 6.47 0.24
C ALA A 59 7.99 6.69 0.13
N ARG A 60 8.76 6.09 1.04
CA ARG A 60 10.23 6.18 1.00
C ARG A 60 10.75 5.23 -0.06
N VAL A 61 11.27 5.79 -1.15
CA VAL A 61 11.84 5.04 -2.27
C VAL A 61 13.20 5.62 -2.65
N ASP A 62 14.09 4.76 -3.15
CA ASP A 62 15.40 5.20 -3.64
C ASP A 62 15.29 6.03 -4.93
N SER A 63 14.20 5.86 -5.70
CA SER A 63 13.89 6.66 -6.87
C SER A 63 12.38 6.74 -7.10
N ALA A 64 11.87 7.95 -7.36
CA ALA A 64 10.48 8.22 -7.73
C ALA A 64 10.25 8.24 -9.26
N GLN A 65 11.28 7.95 -10.06
CA GLN A 65 11.20 7.98 -11.53
C GLN A 65 10.53 6.73 -12.12
N PHE A 66 10.51 5.63 -11.37
CA PHE A 66 9.99 4.34 -11.80
C PHE A 66 8.86 3.89 -10.89
N CYS A 67 7.98 3.03 -11.44
CA CYS A 67 7.00 2.33 -10.63
C CYS A 67 7.71 1.55 -9.50
N PRO A 68 7.24 1.62 -8.25
CA PRO A 68 7.83 0.82 -7.16
C PRO A 68 7.70 -0.66 -7.49
N SER A 69 8.74 -1.45 -7.22
CA SER A 69 8.71 -2.90 -7.39
C SER A 69 7.67 -3.57 -6.47
N SER A 70 7.29 -4.83 -6.79
CA SER A 70 6.40 -5.60 -5.93
C SER A 70 6.96 -5.79 -4.51
N ALA A 71 8.29 -5.90 -4.37
CA ALA A 71 8.95 -5.98 -3.07
C ALA A 71 8.84 -4.67 -2.27
N GLN A 72 9.05 -3.52 -2.93
CA GLN A 72 8.85 -2.20 -2.32
C GLN A 72 7.39 -2.01 -1.87
N LEU A 73 6.43 -2.45 -2.68
CA LEU A 73 5.03 -2.46 -2.28
C LEU A 73 4.80 -3.31 -1.03
N SER A 74 5.27 -4.55 -0.99
CA SER A 74 5.09 -5.42 0.19
C SER A 74 5.70 -4.84 1.47
N ILE A 75 6.83 -4.11 1.36
CA ILE A 75 7.43 -3.41 2.50
C ILE A 75 6.49 -2.31 3.00
N GLU A 76 6.06 -1.41 2.12
CA GLU A 76 5.18 -0.30 2.48
C GLU A 76 3.84 -0.80 3.06
N VAL A 77 3.27 -1.88 2.52
CA VAL A 77 2.06 -2.53 3.05
C VAL A 77 2.27 -3.03 4.48
N ARG A 78 3.41 -3.66 4.78
CA ARG A 78 3.74 -4.09 6.15
C ARG A 78 3.87 -2.90 7.09
N GLU A 79 4.44 -1.80 6.64
CA GLU A 79 4.51 -0.57 7.44
C GLU A 79 3.12 0.02 7.71
N ARG A 80 2.23 0.03 6.71
CA ARG A 80 0.85 0.51 6.89
C ARG A 80 0.08 -0.33 7.89
N ARG A 81 0.22 -1.66 7.79
CA ARG A 81 -0.35 -2.59 8.76
C ARG A 81 0.15 -2.29 10.17
N LEU A 82 1.46 -2.18 10.36
CA LEU A 82 2.06 -1.90 11.66
C LEU A 82 1.52 -0.58 12.25
N MET A 83 1.44 0.49 11.45
CA MET A 83 0.93 1.78 11.90
C MET A 83 -0.55 1.72 12.29
N ARG A 84 -1.38 1.02 11.50
CA ARG A 84 -2.80 0.80 11.82
C ARG A 84 -2.97 0.03 13.13
N GLU A 85 -2.20 -1.05 13.31
CA GLU A 85 -2.23 -1.85 14.55
C GLU A 85 -1.77 -1.03 15.77
N LEU A 86 -0.76 -0.17 15.64
CA LEU A 86 -0.31 0.72 16.70
C LEU A 86 -1.36 1.77 17.08
N ILE A 87 -2.03 2.38 16.09
CA ILE A 87 -3.11 3.34 16.31
C ILE A 87 -4.30 2.64 17.01
N ALA A 88 -4.68 1.44 16.57
CA ALA A 88 -5.75 0.67 17.18
C ALA A 88 -5.45 0.32 18.65
N LYS A 89 -4.21 -0.08 18.96
CA LYS A 89 -3.76 -0.32 20.34
C LYS A 89 -3.86 0.94 21.21
N ARG A 90 -3.42 2.10 20.69
CA ARG A 90 -3.49 3.38 21.43
C ARG A 90 -4.92 3.88 21.62
N GLY A 91 -5.83 3.59 20.69
CA GLY A 91 -7.26 3.89 20.82
C GLY A 91 -7.97 3.08 21.91
N GLY A 92 -7.42 1.93 22.30
CA GLY A 92 -7.91 1.11 23.42
C GLY A 92 -7.37 1.54 24.79
N ASP A 93 -6.34 2.40 24.81
CA ASP A 93 -5.64 2.84 26.02
C ASP A 93 -5.69 4.38 26.11
N SER A 94 -6.82 4.92 26.59
CA SER A 94 -6.92 6.33 26.97
C SER A 94 -7.60 6.46 28.32
N PRO A 95 -6.87 7.04 29.29
CA PRO A 95 -7.27 8.37 29.71
C PRO A 95 -6.04 9.30 29.78
N VAL A 96 -5.84 10.12 28.75
CA VAL A 96 -4.99 11.30 28.91
C VAL A 96 -5.79 12.32 29.73
N LYS A 97 -5.59 12.33 31.04
CA LYS A 97 -6.07 13.42 31.89
C LYS A 97 -5.30 14.68 31.51
N LEU A 98 -6.00 15.60 30.84
CA LEU A 98 -5.57 16.96 30.57
C LEU A 98 -5.30 17.66 31.91
N VAL A 99 -4.03 17.89 32.25
CA VAL A 99 -3.68 18.74 33.39
C VAL A 99 -3.78 20.18 32.89
N LYS A 100 -4.78 20.92 33.39
CA LYS A 100 -4.89 22.37 33.19
C LYS A 100 -3.79 23.05 34.02
N SER A 101 -3.00 23.90 33.36
CA SER A 101 -2.19 24.95 34.01
C SER A 101 -2.94 26.26 33.98
#